data_AF-G3MRF4-F1
#
_entry.id   AF-G3MRF4-F1
#
_cell.length_a   1.000
_cell.length_b   1.000
_cell.length_c   1.000
_cell.angle_alpha   90.00
_cell.angle_beta   90.00
_cell.angle_gamma   90.00
#
_symmetry.space_group_name_H-M   'P 1'
#
loop_
_entity.id
_entity.type
_entity.pdbx_description
1 polymer ?
#
loop_
_entity_poly.entity_id
_entity_poly.type
_entity_poly.pdbx_seq_one_letter_code
_entity_poly.pdbx_strand_id
1 'polypeptide(L)'
;MANGTTAFILLLLALCAVILLANGQAAPQALGAPAAAATFGGRYPVWPPLKPGRRRCPSGETFRRCVSSSCGERKCWQVGRPRPVGCTLDCVTGCFCKWHLYRNSNGRCVQARQCRKRLPVPYPGIRLSGGKPE
;
A
#
# COMPACT_ATOMS: atom_id res chain seq x y z
N MET A 1 10.29 50.56 -25.91
CA MET A 1 9.33 49.50 -25.54
C MET A 1 10.11 48.28 -25.02
N ALA A 2 10.65 48.34 -23.80
CA ALA A 2 11.47 47.25 -23.22
C ALA A 2 11.12 46.96 -21.74
N ASN A 3 10.11 47.65 -21.20
CA ASN A 3 9.80 47.63 -19.76
C ASN A 3 8.69 46.63 -19.42
N GLY A 4 7.79 46.35 -20.38
CA GLY A 4 6.72 45.36 -20.21
C GLY A 4 7.22 43.92 -20.31
N THR A 5 8.17 43.67 -21.22
CA THR A 5 8.78 42.34 -21.38
C THR A 5 9.67 41.98 -20.20
N THR A 6 10.44 42.93 -19.68
CA THR A 6 11.25 42.73 -18.47
C THR A 6 10.39 42.51 -17.23
N ALA A 7 9.32 43.30 -17.04
CA ALA A 7 8.38 43.08 -15.94
C ALA A 7 7.70 41.70 -16.02
N PHE A 8 7.32 41.26 -17.23
CA PHE A 8 6.69 39.96 -17.43
C PHE A 8 7.67 38.80 -17.18
N ILE A 9 8.91 38.91 -17.64
CA ILE A 9 9.98 37.93 -17.38
C ILE A 9 10.25 37.80 -15.88
N LEU A 10 10.36 38.93 -15.17
CA LEU A 10 10.57 38.93 -13.71
C LEU A 10 9.42 38.26 -12.97
N LEU A 11 8.18 38.47 -13.41
CA LEU A 11 6.99 37.88 -12.80
C LEU A 11 6.92 36.35 -13.03
N LEU A 12 7.29 35.88 -14.22
CA LEU A 12 7.39 34.44 -14.52
C LEU A 12 8.49 33.75 -13.70
N LEU A 13 9.66 34.39 -13.57
CA LEU A 13 10.76 33.85 -12.76
C LEU A 13 10.38 33.75 -11.28
N ALA A 14 9.69 34.77 -10.75
CA ALA A 14 9.20 34.77 -9.36
C ALA A 14 8.17 33.66 -9.12
N LEU A 15 7.20 33.49 -10.02
CA LEU A 15 6.22 32.40 -9.94
C LEU A 15 6.88 31.02 -10.02
N CYS A 16 7.85 30.84 -10.93
CA CYS A 16 8.59 29.60 -11.05
C CYS A 16 9.35 29.27 -9.76
N ALA A 17 10.00 30.25 -9.14
CA ALA A 17 10.69 30.08 -7.86
C ALA A 17 9.73 29.67 -6.73
N VAL A 18 8.55 30.31 -6.63
CA VAL A 18 7.53 29.96 -5.62
C VAL A 18 7.00 28.54 -5.84
N ILE A 19 6.75 28.14 -7.09
CA ILE A 19 6.30 26.79 -7.43
C ILE A 19 7.39 25.75 -7.11
N LEU A 20 8.65 26.05 -7.39
CA LEU A 20 9.78 25.20 -7.03
C LEU A 20 9.98 25.12 -5.51
N LEU A 21 9.72 26.18 -4.74
CA LEU A 21 9.73 26.15 -3.28
C LEU A 21 8.58 25.32 -2.71
N ALA A 22 7.38 25.43 -3.30
CA ALA A 22 6.20 24.67 -2.87
C ALA A 22 6.29 23.17 -3.21
N ASN A 23 6.98 22.81 -4.30
CA ASN A 23 7.12 21.41 -4.75
C ASN A 23 8.52 20.81 -4.48
N GLY A 24 9.49 21.58 -4.00
CA GLY A 24 10.92 21.26 -4.04
C GLY A 24 11.61 21.07 -2.70
N GLN A 25 10.99 20.32 -1.79
CA GLN A 25 11.72 19.56 -0.77
C GLN A 25 11.22 18.11 -0.75
N ALA A 26 11.30 17.45 -1.91
CA ALA A 26 11.20 15.99 -2.03
C ALA A 26 12.36 15.44 -2.87
N ALA A 27 13.56 15.97 -2.65
CA ALA A 27 14.80 15.28 -3.00
C ALA A 27 15.72 15.41 -1.78
N PRO A 28 16.01 14.33 -1.03
CA PRO A 28 17.13 14.39 -0.11
C PRO A 28 18.37 14.59 -0.98
N GLN A 29 18.95 15.78 -0.87
CA GLN A 29 20.29 16.04 -1.39
C GLN A 29 21.21 15.25 -0.48
N ALA A 30 21.47 13.99 -0.87
CA ALA A 30 22.48 13.16 -0.24
C ALA A 30 23.86 13.69 -0.67
N LEU A 31 24.20 14.87 -0.18
CA LEU A 31 25.55 15.42 -0.25
C LEU A 31 25.91 15.86 1.17
N GLY A 32 26.42 14.90 1.95
CA GLY A 32 27.02 15.13 3.26
C GLY A 32 26.04 15.13 4.42
N ALA A 33 25.79 13.96 5.01
CA ALA A 33 25.40 13.90 6.42
C ALA A 33 26.53 13.18 7.17
N PRO A 34 27.28 13.88 8.05
CA PRO A 34 28.23 13.21 8.93
C PRO A 34 27.48 12.28 9.88
N ALA A 35 28.10 11.16 10.20
CA ALA A 35 27.59 10.16 11.13
C ALA A 35 27.63 10.69 12.58
N ALA A 36 26.79 11.67 12.93
CA ALA A 36 26.65 12.13 14.31
C ALA A 36 25.38 12.98 14.48
N ALA A 37 24.24 12.35 14.74
CA ALA A 37 23.12 12.99 15.45
C ALA A 37 22.18 11.92 16.03
N ALA A 38 22.75 11.06 16.87
CA ALA A 38 21.97 10.36 17.89
C ALA A 38 21.73 11.36 19.03
N THR A 39 20.62 12.11 19.00
CA THR A 39 19.98 12.76 20.17
C THR A 39 18.77 13.60 19.74
N PHE A 40 17.64 13.00 19.42
CA PHE A 40 16.33 13.68 19.58
C PHE A 40 15.28 12.66 20.00
N GLY A 41 14.78 12.82 21.23
CA GLY A 41 13.78 11.97 21.86
C GLY A 41 12.40 12.16 21.26
N GLY A 42 12.09 11.40 20.21
CA GLY A 42 10.74 11.28 19.67
C GLY A 42 10.17 9.87 19.88
N ARG A 43 8.92 9.80 20.35
CA ARG A 43 8.10 8.59 20.55
C ARG A 43 7.73 7.84 19.25
N TYR A 44 8.46 8.03 18.15
CA TYR A 44 8.25 7.20 16.96
C TYR A 44 8.96 5.86 17.17
N PRO A 45 8.27 4.72 16.99
CA PRO A 45 8.99 3.45 16.89
C PRO A 45 9.93 3.58 15.69
N VAL A 46 11.23 3.61 15.97
CA VAL A 46 12.26 3.51 14.95
C VAL A 46 12.06 2.14 14.31
N TRP A 47 11.40 2.12 13.17
CA TRP A 47 11.33 0.91 12.35
C TRP A 47 12.77 0.52 12.03
N PRO A 48 13.18 -0.73 12.28
CA PRO A 48 14.53 -1.16 11.94
C PRO A 48 14.78 -0.82 10.47
N PRO A 49 15.97 -0.31 10.11
CA PRO A 49 16.27 0.04 8.73
C PRO A 49 15.96 -1.19 7.88
N LEU A 50 15.00 -1.03 6.96
CA LEU A 50 14.58 -2.09 6.06
C LEU A 50 15.85 -2.61 5.39
N LYS A 51 16.27 -3.84 5.75
CA LYS A 51 17.43 -4.48 5.14
C LYS A 51 17.30 -4.31 3.63
N PRO A 52 18.31 -3.81 2.91
CA PRO A 52 18.23 -3.52 1.47
C PRO A 52 18.11 -4.79 0.58
N GLY A 53 17.66 -5.92 1.13
CA GLY A 53 17.41 -7.18 0.44
C GLY A 53 15.95 -7.43 0.00
N ARG A 54 15.01 -6.48 0.15
CA ARG A 54 13.59 -6.74 -0.19
C ARG A 54 12.90 -5.59 -0.95
N ARG A 55 13.46 -5.16 -2.08
CA ARG A 55 12.65 -4.53 -3.14
C ARG A 55 12.00 -5.53 -4.10
N ARG A 56 12.20 -6.83 -3.88
CA ARG A 56 11.56 -7.90 -4.66
C ARG A 56 10.55 -8.61 -3.78
N CYS A 57 9.27 -8.38 -4.09
CA CYS A 57 8.20 -9.20 -3.53
C CYS A 57 8.23 -10.60 -4.17
N PRO A 58 7.77 -11.62 -3.43
CA PRO A 58 7.53 -12.95 -4.00
C PRO A 58 6.62 -12.90 -5.23
N SER A 59 6.62 -13.98 -6.01
CA SER A 59 5.68 -14.11 -7.12
C SER A 59 4.23 -14.00 -6.64
N GLY A 60 3.41 -13.26 -7.39
CA GLY A 60 2.02 -12.96 -7.02
C GLY A 60 1.85 -11.78 -6.07
N GLU A 61 2.93 -11.11 -5.66
CA GLU A 61 2.88 -9.94 -4.78
C GLU A 61 3.46 -8.68 -5.46
N THR A 62 2.98 -7.50 -5.03
CA THR A 62 3.49 -6.19 -5.46
C THR A 62 3.82 -5.37 -4.22
N PHE A 63 4.97 -4.68 -4.26
CA PHE A 63 5.36 -3.77 -3.20
C PHE A 63 4.48 -2.52 -3.24
N ARG A 64 3.86 -2.18 -2.11
CA ARG A 64 3.02 -0.99 -1.97
C ARG A 64 3.40 -0.26 -0.69
N ARG A 65 3.28 1.06 -0.73
CA ARG A 65 3.51 1.95 0.41
C ARG A 65 2.19 2.50 0.92
N CYS A 66 2.10 2.67 2.24
CA CYS A 66 0.97 3.31 2.92
C CYS A 66 -0.40 2.81 2.45
N VAL A 67 -0.65 1.52 2.66
CA VAL A 67 -1.91 0.88 2.32
C VAL A 67 -2.60 0.40 3.59
N SER A 68 -3.91 0.61 3.67
CA SER A 68 -4.77 0.08 4.73
C SER A 68 -4.57 -1.43 4.92
N SER A 69 -4.39 -1.90 6.15
CA SER A 69 -4.26 -3.35 6.42
C SER A 69 -5.56 -4.12 6.18
N SER A 70 -6.72 -3.46 6.28
CA SER A 70 -8.02 -4.12 6.09
C SER A 70 -8.41 -4.26 4.62
N CYS A 71 -7.88 -3.40 3.73
CA CYS A 71 -8.26 -3.34 2.32
C CYS A 71 -7.10 -3.50 1.34
N GLY A 72 -5.86 -3.54 1.81
CA GLY A 72 -4.68 -3.56 0.97
C GLY A 72 -4.57 -4.79 0.08
N GLU A 73 -5.16 -5.91 0.48
CA GLU A 73 -5.27 -7.13 -0.30
C GLU A 73 -6.56 -7.89 0.04
N ARG A 74 -6.90 -8.90 -0.78
CA ARG A 74 -7.98 -9.84 -0.47
C ARG A 74 -7.45 -11.07 0.25
N LYS A 75 -8.25 -11.63 1.15
CA LYS A 75 -7.95 -12.88 1.87
C LYS A 75 -8.86 -14.01 1.38
N CYS A 76 -8.45 -15.26 1.49
CA CYS A 76 -9.27 -16.37 0.97
C CYS A 76 -10.68 -16.48 1.60
N TRP A 77 -10.87 -16.10 2.87
CA TRP A 77 -12.20 -16.08 3.53
C TRP A 77 -13.17 -15.02 2.96
N GLN A 78 -12.64 -14.15 2.12
CA GLN A 78 -13.29 -13.01 1.51
C GLN A 78 -13.73 -13.33 0.06
N VAL A 79 -13.42 -14.51 -0.48
CA VAL A 79 -13.90 -14.93 -1.81
C VAL A 79 -15.43 -14.93 -1.84
N GLY A 80 -16.01 -14.33 -2.89
CA GLY A 80 -17.47 -14.21 -3.05
C GLY A 80 -18.14 -13.16 -2.16
N ARG A 81 -17.39 -12.48 -1.28
CA ARG A 81 -17.89 -11.36 -0.47
C ARG A 81 -17.57 -10.03 -1.12
N PRO A 82 -18.44 -9.02 -1.00
CA PRO A 82 -18.12 -7.67 -1.44
C PRO A 82 -16.87 -7.12 -0.72
N ARG A 83 -16.29 -6.07 -1.29
CA ARG A 83 -15.28 -5.27 -0.58
C ARG A 83 -15.96 -4.61 0.62
N PRO A 84 -15.25 -4.46 1.76
CA PRO A 84 -15.79 -3.67 2.86
C PRO A 84 -16.00 -2.22 2.40
N VAL A 85 -17.06 -1.59 2.90
CA VAL A 85 -17.38 -0.18 2.59
C VAL A 85 -16.33 0.76 3.17
N GLY A 86 -15.79 0.42 4.35
CA GLY A 86 -14.75 1.17 5.03
C GLY A 86 -13.42 0.42 5.10
N CYS A 87 -12.34 1.18 4.99
CA CYS A 87 -10.98 0.69 5.20
C CYS A 87 -10.40 1.36 6.45
N THR A 88 -9.51 0.65 7.12
CA THR A 88 -8.70 1.18 8.22
C THR A 88 -7.77 2.25 7.68
N LEU A 89 -7.54 3.32 8.46
CA LEU A 89 -6.69 4.46 8.06
C LEU A 89 -5.20 4.23 8.38
N ASP A 90 -4.82 3.00 8.66
CA ASP A 90 -3.44 2.63 8.95
C ASP A 90 -2.58 2.61 7.68
N CYS A 91 -1.29 2.90 7.86
CA CYS A 91 -0.33 3.09 6.77
C CYS A 91 0.67 1.94 6.75
N VAL A 92 0.28 0.78 6.21
CA VAL A 92 1.16 -0.39 6.12
C VAL A 92 1.93 -0.39 4.81
N THR A 93 3.24 -0.57 4.88
CA THR A 93 4.14 -0.66 3.72
C THR A 93 4.74 -2.06 3.65
N GLY A 94 4.64 -2.70 2.48
CA GLY A 94 5.12 -4.07 2.31
C GLY A 94 4.65 -4.72 1.01
N CYS A 95 4.72 -6.05 0.96
CA CYS A 95 4.28 -6.84 -0.18
C CYS A 95 2.83 -7.30 0.01
N PHE A 96 1.98 -6.91 -0.94
CA PHE A 96 0.56 -7.22 -0.96
C PHE A 96 0.23 -8.10 -2.17
N CYS A 97 -0.77 -8.95 -2.05
CA CYS A 97 -1.24 -9.72 -3.20
C CYS A 97 -1.64 -8.82 -4.37
N LYS A 98 -1.24 -9.23 -5.58
CA LYS A 98 -1.69 -8.61 -6.82
C LYS A 98 -3.22 -8.67 -6.93
N TRP A 99 -3.73 -7.83 -7.81
CA TRP A 99 -5.15 -7.83 -8.17
C TRP A 99 -5.61 -9.24 -8.58
N HIS A 100 -6.85 -9.60 -8.21
CA HIS A 100 -7.46 -10.94 -8.35
C HIS A 100 -6.80 -12.12 -7.62
N LEU A 101 -5.73 -11.89 -6.86
CA LEU A 101 -5.17 -12.89 -5.95
C LEU A 101 -5.65 -12.68 -4.52
N TYR A 102 -5.68 -13.78 -3.78
CA TYR A 102 -6.17 -13.87 -2.41
C TYR A 102 -5.08 -14.48 -1.55
N ARG A 103 -4.76 -13.85 -0.41
CA ARG A 103 -3.82 -14.43 0.54
C ARG A 103 -4.47 -15.60 1.28
N ASN A 104 -3.85 -16.77 1.21
CA ASN A 104 -4.28 -17.97 1.94
C ASN A 104 -3.68 -18.01 3.36
N SER A 105 -4.05 -19.03 4.15
CA SER A 105 -3.52 -19.25 5.51
C SER A 105 -2.00 -19.47 5.55
N ASN A 106 -1.41 -19.89 4.43
CA ASN A 106 0.02 -20.16 4.31
C ASN A 106 0.79 -18.90 3.85
N GLY A 107 0.14 -17.73 3.83
CA GLY A 107 0.74 -16.46 3.43
C GLY A 107 0.95 -16.28 1.92
N ARG A 108 0.49 -17.22 1.08
CA ARG A 108 0.67 -17.17 -0.38
C ARG A 108 -0.51 -16.53 -1.08
N CYS A 109 -0.22 -15.73 -2.10
CA CYS A 109 -1.23 -15.14 -2.99
C CYS A 109 -1.64 -16.15 -4.06
N VAL A 110 -2.88 -16.61 -4.00
CA VAL A 110 -3.43 -17.66 -4.86
C VAL A 110 -4.69 -17.18 -5.57
N GLN A 111 -5.08 -17.87 -6.64
CA GLN A 111 -6.35 -17.56 -7.29
C GLN A 111 -7.54 -17.93 -6.41
N ALA A 112 -8.71 -17.31 -6.61
CA ALA A 112 -9.93 -17.61 -5.84
C ALA A 112 -10.29 -19.11 -5.85
N ARG A 113 -10.06 -19.81 -6.98
CA ARG A 113 -10.30 -21.26 -7.11
C ARG A 113 -9.40 -22.12 -6.21
N GLN A 114 -8.22 -21.62 -5.86
CA GLN A 114 -7.22 -22.28 -5.04
C GLN A 114 -7.39 -21.98 -3.54
N CYS A 115 -8.26 -21.04 -3.19
CA CYS A 115 -8.73 -20.93 -1.81
C CYS A 115 -9.51 -22.20 -1.49
N ARG A 116 -8.99 -23.03 -0.57
CA ARG A 116 -9.71 -24.21 -0.08
C ARG A 116 -11.14 -23.79 0.24
N LYS A 117 -12.10 -24.41 -0.46
CA LYS A 117 -13.51 -24.04 -0.47
C LYS A 117 -14.00 -23.83 0.97
N ARG A 118 -14.09 -22.58 1.41
CA ARG A 118 -15.37 -22.12 1.94
C ARG A 118 -16.08 -21.59 0.71
N LEU A 119 -16.75 -22.49 -0.02
CA LEU A 119 -17.80 -22.06 -0.93
C LEU A 119 -18.63 -21.04 -0.14
N PRO A 120 -18.96 -19.87 -0.71
CA PRO A 120 -20.00 -19.05 -0.14
C PRO A 120 -21.22 -19.96 -0.06
N VAL A 121 -21.54 -20.47 1.13
CA VAL A 121 -22.85 -21.06 1.36
C VAL A 121 -23.83 -19.92 1.13
N PRO A 122 -24.75 -20.02 0.14
CA PRO A 122 -25.94 -19.20 0.20
C PRO A 122 -26.67 -19.64 1.47
N TYR A 123 -26.79 -18.76 2.47
CA TYR A 123 -27.76 -19.00 3.54
C TYR A 123 -29.16 -18.69 2.96
N PRO A 124 -30.23 -19.43 3.31
CA PRO A 124 -30.38 -20.33 4.44
C PRO A 124 -30.19 -21.81 4.10
N GLY A 125 -29.54 -22.52 5.02
CA GLY A 125 -29.32 -23.96 4.93
C GLY A 125 -30.58 -24.75 5.31
N ILE A 126 -31.10 -25.50 4.34
CA ILE A 126 -31.85 -26.72 4.64
C ILE A 126 -30.79 -27.82 4.75
N ARG A 127 -30.60 -28.37 5.95
CA ARG A 127 -29.88 -29.65 6.10
C ARG A 127 -30.78 -30.74 5.56
N LEU A 128 -30.64 -31.12 4.30
CA LEU A 128 -31.07 -32.44 3.87
C LEU A 128 -30.07 -33.42 4.46
N SER A 129 -30.36 -33.87 5.68
CA SER A 129 -29.76 -35.06 6.26
C SER A 129 -29.99 -36.20 5.28
N GLY A 130 -28.93 -36.59 4.56
CA GLY A 130 -28.94 -37.78 3.74
C GLY A 130 -29.16 -38.99 4.63
N GLY A 131 -30.38 -39.53 4.61
CA GLY A 131 -30.64 -40.89 5.06
C GLY A 131 -29.95 -41.85 4.09
N LYS A 132 -29.13 -42.74 4.63
CA LYS A 132 -28.62 -43.91 3.92
C LYS A 132 -29.75 -44.95 3.90
N PRO A 133 -30.24 -45.40 2.73
CA PRO A 133 -31.07 -46.60 2.69
C PRO A 133 -30.15 -47.83 2.87
N GLU A 134 -30.48 -48.66 3.87
CA GLU A 134 -30.16 -50.08 3.87
C GLU A 134 -31.37 -50.85 3.32
#